data_AF-A0A1V8UZ30-F1
#
_entry.id   AF-A0A1V8UZ30-F1
#
_cell.length_a   1.000
_cell.length_b   1.000
_cell.length_c   1.000
_cell.angle_alpha   90.00
_cell.angle_beta   90.00
_cell.angle_gamma   90.00
#
_symmetry.space_group_name_H-M   'P 1'
#
loop_
_entity.id
_entity.type
_entity.pdbx_description
1 polymer ?
#
loop_
_entity_poly.entity_id
_entity_poly.type
_entity_poly.pdbx_seq_one_letter_code
_entity_poly.pdbx_strand_id
1 'polypeptide(L)'
;MGRYNLSAQRVHKHASQLLEANRISAPPPWYDTIATFPPSAILVRPIFQRPTVRKGIKRPSKLFSPVKLGYKEDRLRWEYFNDHPWELARPRVVLENDGRDHEKWDWSHALCQPETRDVGEAGVNAWMRMQQRSQASRPLNGEAVVQRQMWLMRHEDMSEAKAYDAARKELYRARHLQETEQRVAKEEALHYGAYFGKSPLEVGMQLEDAQWENWKAWAEKETTALKALQGSAYTGMEVDSALDAPEVAEEEVQELARDVPGSRTGQSARGGVAVHP
;
A
#
# COMPACT_ATOMS: atom_id res chain seq x y z
N MET A 1 -28.67 25.94 -0.88
CA MET A 1 -27.75 25.59 -2.00
C MET A 1 -27.16 26.88 -2.54
N GLY A 2 -25.84 27.05 -2.46
CA GLY A 2 -25.15 28.24 -2.98
C GLY A 2 -25.36 28.38 -4.48
N ARG A 3 -25.53 29.61 -4.97
CA ARG A 3 -25.61 29.90 -6.40
C ARG A 3 -24.21 29.71 -7.00
N TYR A 4 -24.11 28.98 -8.12
CA TYR A 4 -22.84 28.84 -8.85
C TYR A 4 -22.40 30.20 -9.41
N ASN A 5 -21.17 30.64 -9.10
CA ASN A 5 -20.60 31.84 -9.68
C ASN A 5 -19.90 31.51 -11.01
N LEU A 6 -20.44 32.00 -12.13
CA LEU A 6 -19.91 31.78 -13.48
C LEU A 6 -19.12 32.96 -14.05
N SER A 7 -18.80 33.96 -13.22
CA SER A 7 -18.04 35.15 -13.66
C SER A 7 -16.66 34.78 -14.25
N ALA A 8 -15.94 33.84 -13.63
CA ALA A 8 -14.63 33.39 -14.09
C ALA A 8 -14.64 32.70 -15.47
N GLN A 9 -15.77 32.11 -15.91
CA GLN A 9 -15.89 31.56 -17.27
C GLN A 9 -16.33 32.61 -18.28
N ARG A 10 -16.99 33.68 -17.81
CA ARG A 10 -17.60 34.71 -18.65
C ARG A 10 -16.73 35.96 -18.77
N VAL A 11 -15.45 35.90 -18.40
CA VAL A 11 -14.52 37.05 -18.43
C VAL A 11 -14.41 37.61 -19.84
N HIS A 12 -14.33 36.76 -20.87
CA HIS A 12 -14.35 37.20 -22.27
C HIS A 12 -15.65 37.95 -22.63
N LYS A 13 -16.80 37.41 -22.23
CA LYS A 13 -18.12 38.05 -22.44
C LYS A 13 -18.25 39.38 -21.66
N HIS A 14 -17.68 39.48 -20.46
CA HIS A 14 -17.69 40.73 -19.70
C HIS A 14 -16.72 41.75 -20.28
N ALA A 15 -15.54 41.34 -20.73
CA ALA A 15 -14.60 42.23 -21.43
C ALA A 15 -15.19 42.74 -22.75
N SER A 16 -15.85 41.88 -23.52
CA SER A 16 -16.53 42.31 -24.76
C SER A 16 -17.61 43.35 -24.47
N GLN A 17 -18.41 43.17 -23.41
CA GLN A 17 -19.40 44.15 -22.97
C GLN A 17 -18.78 45.48 -22.52
N LEU A 18 -17.62 45.45 -21.85
CA LEU A 18 -16.92 46.66 -21.42
C LEU A 18 -16.29 47.42 -22.60
N LEU A 19 -15.82 46.70 -23.63
CA LEU A 19 -15.34 47.29 -24.88
C LEU A 19 -16.49 47.89 -25.69
N GLU A 20 -17.61 47.18 -25.85
CA GLU A 20 -18.81 47.68 -26.52
C GLU A 20 -19.37 48.95 -25.85
N ALA A 21 -19.36 49.01 -24.52
CA ALA A 21 -19.79 50.16 -23.74
C ALA A 21 -18.74 51.29 -23.66
N ASN A 22 -17.61 51.16 -24.36
CA ASN A 22 -16.47 52.09 -24.32
C ASN A 22 -15.96 52.40 -22.89
N ARG A 23 -16.08 51.45 -21.94
CA ARG A 23 -15.55 51.58 -20.57
C ARG A 23 -14.06 51.25 -20.49
N ILE A 24 -13.56 50.47 -21.46
CA ILE A 24 -12.13 50.17 -21.63
C ILE A 24 -11.74 50.62 -23.04
N SER A 25 -10.62 51.32 -23.17
CA SER A 25 -10.17 51.90 -24.44
C SER A 25 -9.48 50.90 -25.38
N ALA A 26 -8.86 49.85 -24.85
CA ALA A 26 -8.14 48.84 -25.62
C ALA A 26 -8.44 47.44 -25.08
N PRO A 27 -8.55 46.42 -25.94
CA PRO A 27 -8.78 45.05 -25.50
C PRO A 27 -7.63 44.58 -24.59
N PRO A 28 -7.94 43.84 -23.51
CA PRO A 28 -6.91 43.22 -22.69
C PRO A 28 -6.01 42.28 -23.52
N PRO A 29 -4.72 42.10 -23.17
CA PRO A 29 -3.80 41.27 -23.94
C PRO A 29 -4.23 39.80 -24.12
N TRP A 30 -5.09 39.28 -23.24
CA TRP A 30 -5.62 37.92 -23.29
C TRP A 30 -6.92 37.79 -24.09
N TYR A 31 -7.52 38.89 -24.57
CA TYR A 31 -8.85 38.87 -25.18
C TYR A 31 -8.91 37.99 -26.43
N ASP A 32 -7.99 38.20 -27.37
CA ASP A 32 -7.93 37.45 -28.63
C ASP A 32 -7.55 35.98 -28.44
N THR A 33 -6.74 35.67 -27.42
CA THR A 33 -6.34 34.28 -27.12
C THR A 33 -7.50 33.46 -26.56
N ILE A 34 -8.33 34.05 -25.69
CA ILE A 34 -9.55 33.39 -25.19
C ILE A 34 -10.63 33.29 -26.28
N ALA A 35 -10.70 34.25 -27.19
CA ALA A 35 -11.57 34.16 -28.37
C ALA A 35 -11.19 32.98 -29.27
N THR A 36 -9.89 32.75 -29.44
CA THR A 36 -9.34 31.64 -30.24
C THR A 36 -9.49 30.29 -29.53
N PHE A 37 -9.29 30.26 -28.20
CA PHE A 37 -9.35 29.06 -27.37
C PHE A 37 -10.37 29.23 -26.23
N PRO A 38 -11.68 29.05 -26.52
CA PRO A 38 -12.71 29.24 -25.50
C PRO A 38 -12.64 28.17 -24.40
N PRO A 39 -12.97 28.52 -23.14
CA PRO A 39 -12.98 27.56 -22.04
C PRO A 39 -14.07 26.48 -22.21
N SER A 40 -13.84 25.28 -21.67
CA SER A 40 -14.79 24.16 -21.73
C SER A 40 -15.97 24.33 -20.75
N ALA A 41 -17.06 23.59 -21.00
CA ALA A 41 -18.24 23.59 -20.12
C ALA A 41 -18.03 22.72 -18.87
N ILE A 42 -18.10 23.32 -17.66
CA ILE A 42 -17.74 22.66 -16.39
C ILE A 42 -18.96 22.07 -15.63
N LEU A 43 -20.19 22.49 -15.94
CA LEU A 43 -21.42 22.14 -15.17
C LEU A 43 -22.42 21.27 -15.93
N VAL A 44 -21.95 20.45 -16.86
CA VAL A 44 -22.77 19.43 -17.51
C VAL A 44 -22.46 18.10 -16.85
N ARG A 45 -23.49 17.36 -16.40
CA ARG A 45 -23.33 15.99 -15.90
C ARG A 45 -23.55 15.02 -17.07
N PRO A 46 -22.48 14.51 -17.73
CA PRO A 46 -22.66 13.53 -18.78
C PRO A 46 -23.11 12.19 -18.19
N ILE A 47 -23.70 11.36 -19.03
CA ILE A 47 -24.09 9.99 -18.67
C ILE A 47 -22.81 9.14 -18.67
N PHE A 48 -22.42 8.62 -17.50
CA PHE A 48 -21.23 7.79 -17.32
C PHE A 48 -21.53 6.29 -17.41
N GLN A 49 -22.78 5.89 -17.16
CA GLN A 49 -23.20 4.50 -17.16
C GLN A 49 -24.23 4.27 -18.26
N ARG A 50 -23.97 3.32 -19.17
CA ARG A 50 -25.03 2.77 -20.00
C ARG A 50 -25.92 1.92 -19.09
N PRO A 51 -27.25 2.06 -19.14
CA PRO A 51 -28.13 1.15 -18.43
C PRO A 51 -27.83 -0.25 -18.96
N THR A 52 -27.17 -1.09 -18.14
CA THR A 52 -27.13 -2.52 -18.42
C THR A 52 -28.58 -2.95 -18.42
N VAL A 53 -29.04 -3.55 -19.53
CA VAL A 53 -30.43 -3.96 -19.71
C VAL A 53 -30.71 -5.14 -18.78
N ARG A 54 -30.74 -4.91 -17.47
CA ARG A 54 -31.35 -5.82 -16.51
C ARG A 54 -32.84 -5.75 -16.79
N LYS A 55 -33.34 -6.74 -17.53
CA LYS A 55 -34.77 -6.88 -17.86
C LYS A 55 -35.59 -6.65 -16.58
N GLY A 56 -36.46 -5.63 -16.60
CA GLY A 56 -37.40 -5.34 -15.50
C GLY A 56 -37.19 -4.02 -14.74
N ILE A 57 -36.09 -3.29 -14.90
CA ILE A 57 -35.91 -1.98 -14.22
C ILE A 57 -36.56 -0.86 -15.02
N LYS A 58 -37.68 -0.33 -14.52
CA LYS A 58 -38.43 0.78 -15.17
C LYS A 58 -37.78 2.17 -15.01
N ARG A 59 -36.91 2.36 -14.01
CA ARG A 59 -36.22 3.64 -13.73
C ARG A 59 -34.76 3.38 -13.29
N PRO A 60 -33.77 3.46 -14.20
CA PRO A 60 -32.38 3.25 -13.83
C PRO A 60 -31.88 4.41 -12.95
N SER A 61 -31.34 4.09 -11.78
CA SER A 61 -30.61 5.04 -10.93
C SER A 61 -29.14 5.11 -11.35
N LYS A 62 -28.39 6.12 -10.86
CA LYS A 62 -26.91 6.19 -10.98
C LYS A 62 -26.32 6.38 -12.39
N LEU A 63 -27.12 6.75 -13.39
CA LEU A 63 -26.66 7.04 -14.76
C LEU A 63 -25.51 8.07 -14.83
N PHE A 64 -25.56 9.09 -13.96
CA PHE A 64 -24.58 10.18 -13.89
C PHE A 64 -23.47 9.92 -12.86
N SER A 65 -23.41 8.73 -12.25
CA SER A 65 -22.34 8.39 -11.30
C SER A 65 -21.20 7.65 -12.01
N PRO A 66 -19.92 7.88 -11.65
CA PRO A 66 -18.79 7.16 -12.22
C PRO A 66 -18.94 5.63 -12.09
N VAL A 67 -18.40 4.88 -13.05
CA VAL A 67 -18.37 3.41 -13.01
C VAL A 67 -17.32 2.96 -12.01
N LYS A 68 -17.66 1.98 -11.15
CA LYS A 68 -16.66 1.27 -10.36
C LYS A 68 -15.89 0.33 -11.29
N LEU A 69 -14.61 0.60 -11.49
CA LEU A 69 -13.72 -0.29 -12.24
C LEU A 69 -13.45 -1.54 -11.40
N GLY A 70 -13.56 -2.71 -12.02
CA GLY A 70 -13.25 -3.99 -11.42
C GLY A 70 -12.60 -4.89 -12.45
N TYR A 71 -11.49 -5.49 -12.07
CA TYR A 71 -10.65 -6.30 -12.95
C TYR A 71 -10.73 -7.78 -12.53
N LYS A 72 -10.48 -8.70 -13.47
CA LYS A 72 -10.46 -10.14 -13.14
C LYS A 72 -9.28 -10.46 -12.22
N GLU A 73 -8.19 -9.75 -12.44
CA GLU A 73 -6.94 -9.74 -11.71
C GLU A 73 -7.14 -9.39 -10.22
N ASP A 74 -8.14 -8.57 -9.89
CA ASP A 74 -8.41 -8.18 -8.50
C ASP A 74 -8.82 -9.37 -7.63
N ARG A 75 -9.59 -10.31 -8.22
CA ARG A 75 -9.97 -11.55 -7.56
C ARG A 75 -8.74 -12.44 -7.32
N LEU A 76 -7.91 -12.62 -8.35
CA LEU A 76 -6.69 -13.43 -8.26
C LEU A 76 -5.69 -12.88 -7.23
N ARG A 77 -5.56 -11.54 -7.15
CA ARG A 77 -4.76 -10.88 -6.12
C ARG A 77 -5.29 -11.20 -4.73
N TRP A 78 -6.60 -11.12 -4.55
CA TRP A 78 -7.24 -11.41 -3.26
C TRP A 78 -6.98 -12.86 -2.82
N GLU A 79 -7.17 -13.82 -3.72
CA GLU A 79 -6.89 -15.24 -3.47
C GLU A 79 -5.40 -15.46 -3.13
N TYR A 80 -4.48 -14.92 -3.93
CA TYR A 80 -3.04 -15.08 -3.71
C TYR A 80 -2.55 -14.52 -2.37
N PHE A 81 -2.95 -13.28 -2.01
CA PHE A 81 -2.47 -12.64 -0.79
C PHE A 81 -3.13 -13.21 0.49
N ASN A 82 -4.29 -13.83 0.38
CA ASN A 82 -4.89 -14.57 1.49
C ASN A 82 -4.11 -15.86 1.79
N ASP A 83 -3.67 -16.56 0.74
CA ASP A 83 -2.82 -17.75 0.88
C ASP A 83 -1.41 -17.40 1.39
N HIS A 84 -0.90 -16.21 1.01
CA HIS A 84 0.46 -15.76 1.30
C HIS A 84 0.48 -14.44 2.08
N PRO A 85 0.00 -14.41 3.34
CA PRO A 85 -0.10 -13.18 4.11
C PRO A 85 1.26 -12.50 4.31
N TRP A 86 2.35 -13.27 4.43
CA TRP A 86 3.69 -12.75 4.63
C TRP A 86 4.33 -12.13 3.38
N GLU A 87 3.75 -12.31 2.18
CA GLU A 87 4.21 -11.55 1.01
C GLU A 87 3.81 -10.06 1.13
N LEU A 88 2.83 -9.71 1.97
CA LEU A 88 2.51 -8.31 2.29
C LEU A 88 3.55 -7.64 3.19
N ALA A 89 4.33 -8.40 3.95
CA ALA A 89 5.41 -7.87 4.77
C ALA A 89 6.63 -7.45 3.94
N ARG A 90 6.74 -7.93 2.70
CA ARG A 90 7.81 -7.53 1.78
C ARG A 90 7.57 -6.11 1.29
N PRO A 91 8.52 -5.16 1.47
CA PRO A 91 8.31 -3.79 1.08
C PRO A 91 8.15 -3.66 -0.44
N ARG A 92 7.14 -2.91 -0.87
CA ARG A 92 6.83 -2.66 -2.28
C ARG A 92 6.81 -1.16 -2.55
N VAL A 93 7.57 -0.74 -3.57
CA VAL A 93 7.50 0.62 -4.11
C VAL A 93 6.29 0.68 -5.05
N VAL A 94 5.34 1.57 -4.73
CA VAL A 94 4.15 1.84 -5.55
C VAL A 94 4.36 3.02 -6.49
N LEU A 95 5.34 3.87 -6.20
CA LEU A 95 5.71 4.99 -7.05
C LEU A 95 6.19 4.45 -8.41
N GLU A 96 5.46 4.79 -9.47
CA GLU A 96 5.81 4.43 -10.84
C GLU A 96 6.97 5.29 -11.34
N ASN A 97 7.82 4.71 -12.20
CA ASN A 97 8.90 5.46 -12.85
C ASN A 97 8.39 6.22 -14.08
N ASP A 98 8.04 5.48 -15.15
CA ASP A 98 7.61 6.05 -16.44
C ASP A 98 6.13 5.79 -16.76
N GLY A 99 5.42 4.99 -15.95
CA GLY A 99 4.05 4.51 -16.21
C GLY A 99 3.90 3.53 -17.40
N ARG A 100 5.01 3.17 -18.06
CA ARG A 100 5.05 2.29 -19.25
C ARG A 100 5.50 0.86 -18.94
N ASP A 101 5.29 0.41 -17.71
CA ASP A 101 5.79 -0.90 -17.27
C ASP A 101 5.05 -2.05 -17.96
N HIS A 102 3.77 -1.84 -18.30
CA HIS A 102 2.96 -2.81 -19.04
C HIS A 102 3.47 -3.12 -20.46
N GLU A 103 4.23 -2.20 -21.09
CA GLU A 103 4.84 -2.42 -22.41
C GLU A 103 6.16 -3.19 -22.31
N LYS A 104 6.86 -3.05 -21.18
CA LYS A 104 8.21 -3.60 -20.96
C LYS A 104 8.16 -5.09 -20.62
N TRP A 105 7.15 -5.53 -19.87
CA TRP A 105 7.12 -6.88 -19.31
C TRP A 105 6.36 -7.86 -20.19
N ASP A 106 7.06 -8.93 -20.54
CA ASP A 106 6.51 -10.06 -21.28
C ASP A 106 6.25 -11.21 -20.31
N TRP A 107 4.99 -11.60 -20.21
CA TRP A 107 4.49 -12.64 -19.29
C TRP A 107 4.48 -14.04 -19.92
N SER A 108 4.96 -14.19 -21.17
CA SER A 108 5.09 -15.49 -21.82
C SER A 108 6.18 -16.36 -21.22
N HIS A 109 7.19 -15.74 -20.63
CA HIS A 109 8.32 -16.43 -20.04
C HIS A 109 8.13 -16.67 -18.54
N ALA A 110 8.69 -17.79 -18.05
CA ALA A 110 8.64 -18.16 -16.65
C ALA A 110 9.24 -17.08 -15.72
N LEU A 111 8.76 -17.03 -14.48
CA LEU A 111 9.26 -16.10 -13.47
C LEU A 111 10.66 -16.46 -12.96
N CYS A 112 10.99 -17.76 -12.94
CA CYS A 112 12.29 -18.27 -12.51
C CYS A 112 13.12 -18.78 -13.69
N GLN A 113 14.43 -18.88 -13.45
CA GLN A 113 15.34 -19.55 -14.36
C GLN A 113 14.89 -21.02 -14.53
N PRO A 114 14.84 -21.54 -15.76
CA PRO A 114 14.56 -22.95 -15.97
C PRO A 114 15.75 -23.81 -15.52
N GLU A 115 15.47 -25.02 -15.05
CA GLU A 115 16.53 -25.94 -14.62
C GLU A 115 17.37 -26.39 -15.82
N THR A 116 18.69 -26.48 -15.63
CA THR A 116 19.62 -26.92 -16.68
C THR A 116 19.29 -28.32 -17.18
N ARG A 117 18.73 -29.18 -16.32
CA ARG A 117 18.28 -30.54 -16.68
C ARG A 117 17.16 -30.52 -17.73
N ASP A 118 16.29 -29.53 -17.68
CA ASP A 118 15.08 -29.48 -18.52
C ASP A 118 15.35 -28.86 -19.89
N VAL A 119 16.22 -27.84 -19.96
CA VAL A 119 16.42 -27.01 -21.17
C VAL A 119 17.86 -27.05 -21.70
N GLY A 120 18.77 -27.69 -20.98
CA GLY A 120 20.20 -27.71 -21.29
C GLY A 120 20.91 -26.37 -21.07
N GLU A 121 22.24 -26.37 -21.05
CA GLU A 121 23.05 -25.17 -20.81
C GLU A 121 22.79 -24.06 -21.85
N ALA A 122 22.57 -24.43 -23.12
CA ALA A 122 22.25 -23.49 -24.17
C ALA A 122 20.91 -22.76 -23.93
N GLY A 123 19.90 -23.49 -23.44
CA GLY A 123 18.59 -22.92 -23.10
C GLY A 123 18.65 -21.99 -21.90
N VAL A 124 19.41 -22.37 -20.87
CA VAL A 124 19.65 -21.51 -19.70
C VAL A 124 20.36 -20.22 -20.09
N ASN A 125 21.39 -20.30 -20.94
CA ASN A 125 22.10 -19.14 -21.46
C ASN A 125 21.21 -18.22 -22.31
N ALA A 126 20.30 -18.79 -23.11
CA ALA A 126 19.32 -18.03 -23.88
C ALA A 126 18.35 -17.29 -22.95
N TRP A 127 17.87 -17.96 -21.90
CA TRP A 127 17.01 -17.35 -20.89
C TRP A 127 17.71 -16.21 -20.15
N MET A 128 18.96 -16.39 -19.71
CA MET A 128 19.76 -15.33 -19.07
C MET A 128 19.91 -14.09 -19.97
N ARG A 129 20.23 -14.27 -21.26
CA ARG A 129 20.35 -13.16 -22.21
C ARG A 129 19.04 -12.42 -22.40
N MET A 130 17.92 -13.14 -22.44
CA MET A 130 16.59 -12.53 -22.55
C MET A 130 16.21 -11.79 -21.26
N GLN A 131 16.49 -12.38 -20.09
CA GLN A 131 16.22 -11.73 -18.82
C GLN A 131 17.00 -10.42 -18.69
N GLN A 132 18.29 -10.41 -19.04
CA GLN A 132 19.12 -9.21 -19.02
C GLN A 132 18.65 -8.12 -19.99
N ARG A 133 18.11 -8.50 -21.16
CA ARG A 133 17.68 -7.54 -22.19
C ARG A 133 16.30 -6.94 -21.92
N SER A 134 15.36 -7.75 -21.45
CA SER A 134 13.93 -7.37 -21.45
C SER A 134 13.24 -7.50 -20.11
N GLN A 135 13.82 -8.16 -19.10
CA GLN A 135 13.16 -8.45 -17.81
C GLN A 135 13.99 -8.08 -16.57
N ALA A 136 15.13 -7.39 -16.73
CA ALA A 136 16.11 -7.16 -15.66
C ALA A 136 15.56 -6.38 -14.45
N SER A 137 14.49 -5.61 -14.65
CA SER A 137 13.83 -4.84 -13.59
C SER A 137 12.43 -5.34 -13.23
N ARG A 138 12.04 -6.55 -13.66
CA ARG A 138 10.73 -7.10 -13.32
C ARG A 138 10.72 -7.50 -11.84
N PRO A 139 9.84 -6.93 -11.00
CA PRO A 139 9.81 -7.25 -9.59
C PRO A 139 9.28 -8.67 -9.36
N LEU A 140 10.03 -9.47 -8.61
CA LEU A 140 9.61 -10.81 -8.21
C LEU A 140 8.65 -10.72 -7.02
N ASN A 141 7.35 -10.55 -7.30
CA ASN A 141 6.30 -10.32 -6.30
C ASN A 141 5.02 -11.12 -6.63
N GLY A 142 4.04 -11.11 -5.72
CA GLY A 142 2.71 -11.70 -5.97
C GLY A 142 1.98 -11.15 -7.20
N GLU A 143 2.24 -9.90 -7.58
CA GLU A 143 1.69 -9.34 -8.82
C GLU A 143 2.20 -10.07 -10.07
N ALA A 144 3.46 -10.49 -10.07
CA ALA A 144 4.04 -11.27 -11.15
C ALA A 144 3.38 -12.65 -11.29
N VAL A 145 2.97 -13.27 -10.17
CA VAL A 145 2.20 -14.52 -10.17
C VAL A 145 0.84 -14.31 -10.81
N VAL A 146 0.12 -13.25 -10.43
CA VAL A 146 -1.21 -12.95 -10.97
C VAL A 146 -1.16 -12.70 -12.48
N GLN A 147 -0.18 -11.94 -12.96
CA GLN A 147 -0.04 -11.67 -14.40
C GLN A 147 0.37 -12.92 -15.17
N ARG A 148 1.30 -13.72 -14.63
CA ARG A 148 1.69 -15.00 -15.21
C ARG A 148 0.51 -15.97 -15.27
N GLN A 149 -0.25 -16.09 -14.20
CA GLN A 149 -1.48 -16.89 -14.15
C GLN A 149 -2.48 -16.44 -15.22
N MET A 150 -2.73 -15.13 -15.33
CA MET A 150 -3.62 -14.57 -16.35
C MET A 150 -3.13 -14.83 -17.77
N TRP A 151 -1.82 -14.78 -18.01
CA TRP A 151 -1.23 -15.08 -19.30
C TRP A 151 -1.43 -16.56 -19.67
N LEU A 152 -1.12 -17.48 -18.75
CA LEU A 152 -1.34 -18.92 -18.91
C LEU A 152 -2.80 -19.26 -19.19
N MET A 153 -3.73 -18.60 -18.51
CA MET A 153 -5.17 -18.77 -18.74
C MET A 153 -5.63 -18.26 -20.11
N ARG A 154 -4.98 -17.22 -20.67
CA ARG A 154 -5.38 -16.61 -21.95
C ARG A 154 -4.74 -17.27 -23.17
N HIS A 155 -3.50 -17.74 -23.05
CA HIS A 155 -2.71 -18.24 -24.18
C HIS A 155 -2.55 -19.76 -24.17
N GLU A 156 -2.48 -20.40 -23.00
CA GLU A 156 -2.29 -21.85 -22.87
C GLU A 156 -3.58 -22.59 -22.46
N ASP A 157 -4.72 -21.87 -22.41
CA ASP A 157 -6.05 -22.37 -22.04
C ASP A 157 -6.07 -23.24 -20.75
N MET A 158 -5.17 -22.91 -19.81
CA MET A 158 -5.09 -23.63 -18.54
C MET A 158 -6.27 -23.25 -17.63
N SER A 159 -6.73 -24.21 -16.82
CA SER A 159 -7.68 -23.93 -15.74
C SER A 159 -7.06 -22.98 -14.71
N GLU A 160 -7.90 -22.18 -14.05
CA GLU A 160 -7.48 -21.18 -13.05
C GLU A 160 -6.57 -21.80 -11.97
N ALA A 161 -6.95 -22.97 -11.43
CA ALA A 161 -6.16 -23.69 -10.43
C ALA A 161 -4.82 -24.19 -10.96
N LYS A 162 -4.77 -24.75 -12.18
CA LYS A 162 -3.52 -25.25 -12.78
C LYS A 162 -2.56 -24.11 -13.11
N ALA A 163 -3.08 -23.01 -13.67
CA ALA A 163 -2.33 -21.80 -13.96
C ALA A 163 -1.78 -21.17 -12.67
N TYR A 164 -2.60 -21.15 -11.61
CA TYR A 164 -2.19 -20.67 -10.28
C TYR A 164 -1.04 -21.50 -9.71
N ASP A 165 -1.18 -22.83 -9.72
CA ASP A 165 -0.15 -23.74 -9.21
C ASP A 165 1.18 -23.62 -9.97
N ALA A 166 1.12 -23.49 -11.29
CA ALA A 166 2.30 -23.30 -12.12
C ALA A 166 3.02 -21.99 -11.77
N ALA A 167 2.31 -20.86 -11.82
CA ALA A 167 2.87 -19.54 -11.54
C ALA A 167 3.40 -19.42 -10.10
N ARG A 168 2.71 -20.03 -9.14
CA ARG A 168 3.11 -20.06 -7.72
C ARG A 168 4.40 -20.85 -7.51
N LYS A 169 4.54 -22.03 -8.13
CA LYS A 169 5.76 -22.84 -8.05
C LYS A 169 6.96 -22.15 -8.69
N GLU A 170 6.75 -21.45 -9.80
CA GLU A 170 7.79 -20.61 -10.42
C GLU A 170 8.28 -19.54 -9.43
N LEU A 171 7.38 -18.85 -8.76
CA LEU A 171 7.75 -17.86 -7.74
C LEU A 171 8.51 -18.50 -6.57
N TYR A 172 8.04 -19.64 -6.05
CA TYR A 172 8.71 -20.32 -4.93
C TYR A 172 10.14 -20.69 -5.27
N ARG A 173 10.38 -21.24 -6.47
CA ARG A 173 11.73 -21.54 -6.93
C ARG A 173 12.63 -20.31 -6.93
N ALA A 174 12.14 -19.19 -7.48
CA ALA A 174 12.89 -17.94 -7.49
C ALA A 174 13.15 -17.39 -6.06
N ARG A 175 12.18 -17.51 -5.15
CA ARG A 175 12.34 -17.09 -3.75
C ARG A 175 13.36 -17.95 -3.00
N HIS A 176 13.29 -19.27 -3.15
CA HIS A 176 14.26 -20.18 -2.54
C HIS A 176 15.67 -19.90 -3.05
N LEU A 177 15.83 -19.69 -4.35
CA LEU A 177 17.12 -19.32 -4.94
C LEU A 177 17.65 -18.03 -4.30
N GLN A 178 16.84 -16.97 -4.28
CA GLN A 178 17.23 -15.69 -3.67
C GLN A 178 17.66 -15.82 -2.20
N GLU A 179 16.95 -16.62 -1.41
CA GLU A 179 17.28 -16.87 -0.01
C GLU A 179 18.60 -17.66 0.14
N THR A 180 18.77 -18.71 -0.67
CA THR A 180 20.01 -19.50 -0.66
C THR A 180 21.21 -18.69 -1.11
N GLU A 181 21.06 -17.86 -2.15
CA GLU A 181 22.11 -16.97 -2.66
C GLU A 181 22.55 -15.98 -1.58
N GLN A 182 21.62 -15.34 -0.89
CA GLN A 182 21.95 -14.39 0.18
C GLN A 182 22.70 -15.06 1.34
N ARG A 183 22.29 -16.28 1.72
CA ARG A 183 22.95 -17.05 2.78
C ARG A 183 24.36 -17.46 2.38
N VAL A 184 24.52 -18.05 1.20
CA VAL A 184 25.83 -18.47 0.68
C VAL A 184 26.75 -17.27 0.51
N ALA A 185 26.27 -16.16 -0.06
CA ALA A 185 27.06 -14.94 -0.23
C ALA A 185 27.57 -14.39 1.12
N LYS A 186 26.76 -14.46 2.18
CA LYS A 186 27.20 -14.08 3.53
C LYS A 186 28.26 -15.03 4.08
N GLU A 187 28.07 -16.34 3.94
CA GLU A 187 29.03 -17.36 4.39
C GLU A 187 30.37 -17.22 3.66
N GLU A 188 30.34 -17.05 2.34
CA GLU A 188 31.54 -16.81 1.52
C GLU A 188 32.24 -15.53 1.94
N ALA A 189 31.52 -14.41 2.10
CA ALA A 189 32.10 -13.16 2.54
C ALA A 189 32.81 -13.29 3.90
N LEU A 190 32.19 -13.97 4.87
CA LEU A 190 32.80 -14.26 6.17
C LEU A 190 34.06 -15.13 6.03
N HIS A 191 34.00 -16.15 5.17
CA HIS A 191 35.13 -17.03 4.90
C HIS A 191 36.33 -16.26 4.30
N TYR A 192 36.08 -15.26 3.44
CA TYR A 192 37.12 -14.37 2.90
C TYR A 192 37.52 -13.22 3.84
N GLY A 193 37.05 -13.22 5.09
CA GLY A 193 37.44 -12.26 6.12
C GLY A 193 36.66 -10.93 6.08
N ALA A 194 35.53 -10.86 5.40
CA ALA A 194 34.63 -9.72 5.52
C ALA A 194 33.99 -9.71 6.91
N TYR A 195 33.86 -8.52 7.51
CA TYR A 195 33.15 -8.32 8.77
C TYR A 195 31.86 -7.55 8.51
N PHE A 196 30.80 -7.95 9.20
CA PHE A 196 29.51 -7.28 9.17
C PHE A 196 29.29 -6.54 10.50
N GLY A 197 28.51 -5.46 10.46
CA GLY A 197 28.03 -4.80 11.67
C GLY A 197 27.00 -5.66 12.43
N LYS A 198 26.30 -5.02 13.36
CA LYS A 198 25.23 -5.66 14.14
C LYS A 198 24.19 -6.31 13.23
N SER A 199 23.81 -7.54 13.55
CA SER A 199 22.74 -8.22 12.80
C SER A 199 21.38 -7.56 13.03
N PRO A 200 20.42 -7.68 12.10
CA PRO A 200 19.06 -7.19 12.32
C PRO A 200 18.42 -7.73 13.61
N LEU A 201 18.77 -8.95 14.02
CA LEU A 201 18.30 -9.55 15.27
C LEU A 201 18.87 -8.82 16.50
N GLU A 202 20.17 -8.51 16.51
CA GLU A 202 20.80 -7.74 17.59
C GLU A 202 20.27 -6.31 17.67
N VAL A 203 20.03 -5.67 16.52
CA VAL A 203 19.41 -4.34 16.47
C VAL A 203 17.99 -4.41 17.01
N GLY A 204 17.22 -5.44 16.64
CA GLY A 204 15.89 -5.69 17.17
C GLY A 204 15.88 -5.83 18.70
N MET A 205 16.76 -6.67 19.25
CA MET A 205 16.88 -6.87 20.71
C MET A 205 17.21 -5.56 21.44
N GLN A 206 18.12 -4.74 20.90
CA GLN A 206 18.47 -3.45 21.50
C GLN A 206 17.28 -2.48 21.56
N LEU A 207 16.43 -2.49 20.53
CA LEU A 207 15.22 -1.68 20.51
C LEU A 207 14.19 -2.23 21.52
N GLU A 208 14.05 -3.55 21.63
CA GLU A 208 13.16 -4.19 22.61
C GLU A 208 13.59 -3.90 24.05
N ASP A 209 14.88 -4.01 24.35
CA ASP A 209 15.44 -3.67 25.66
C ASP A 209 15.16 -2.22 26.05
N ALA A 210 15.35 -1.28 25.10
CA ALA A 210 15.06 0.13 25.33
C ALA A 210 13.56 0.38 25.61
N GLN A 211 12.67 -0.31 24.91
CA GLN A 211 11.23 -0.21 25.18
C GLN A 211 10.84 -0.89 26.50
N TRP A 212 11.50 -1.98 26.87
CA TRP A 212 11.26 -2.66 28.14
C TRP A 212 11.62 -1.79 29.34
N GLU A 213 12.76 -1.08 29.31
CA GLU A 213 13.13 -0.14 30.38
C GLU A 213 12.13 1.01 30.50
N ASN A 214 11.65 1.56 29.37
CA ASN A 214 10.60 2.58 29.38
C ASN A 214 9.31 2.04 30.01
N TRP A 215 8.89 0.83 29.64
CA TRP A 215 7.72 0.18 30.21
C TRP A 215 7.89 -0.10 31.70
N LYS A 216 9.07 -0.54 32.13
CA LYS A 216 9.38 -0.82 33.54
C LYS A 216 9.28 0.43 34.39
N ALA A 217 9.86 1.54 33.95
CA ALA A 217 9.75 2.83 34.66
C ALA A 217 8.29 3.30 34.77
N TRP A 218 7.48 3.11 33.72
CA TRP A 218 6.04 3.38 33.78
C TRP A 218 5.32 2.44 34.76
N ALA A 219 5.58 1.13 34.70
CA ALA A 219 4.92 0.15 35.55
C ALA A 219 5.26 0.37 37.04
N GLU A 220 6.49 0.76 37.36
CA GLU A 220 6.89 1.15 38.71
C GLU A 220 6.06 2.36 39.20
N LYS A 221 5.94 3.42 38.40
CA LYS A 221 5.09 4.57 38.75
C LYS A 221 3.62 4.18 38.94
N GLU A 222 3.05 3.40 38.02
CA GLU A 222 1.65 2.96 38.09
C GLU A 222 1.41 2.08 39.33
N THR A 223 2.31 1.14 39.63
CA THR A 223 2.19 0.30 40.83
C THR A 223 2.30 1.12 42.12
N THR A 224 3.13 2.17 42.16
CA THR A 224 3.18 3.10 43.30
C THR A 224 1.89 3.90 43.44
N ALA A 225 1.33 4.41 42.33
CA ALA A 225 0.06 5.14 42.31
C ALA A 225 -1.11 4.26 42.76
N LEU A 226 -1.19 3.01 42.28
CA LEU A 226 -2.20 2.04 42.70
C LEU A 226 -2.10 1.71 44.19
N LYS A 227 -0.89 1.53 44.73
CA LYS A 227 -0.68 1.31 46.17
C LYS A 227 -1.10 2.54 47.00
N ALA A 228 -0.78 3.75 46.55
CA ALA A 228 -1.19 4.98 47.21
C ALA A 228 -2.72 5.13 47.20
N LEU A 229 -3.37 4.86 46.07
CA LEU A 229 -4.83 4.87 45.95
C LEU A 229 -5.48 3.81 46.85
N GLN A 230 -4.96 2.58 46.87
CA GLN A 230 -5.43 1.52 47.76
C GLN A 230 -5.27 1.89 49.25
N GLY A 231 -4.14 2.52 49.61
CA GLY A 231 -3.92 3.05 50.96
C GLY A 231 -4.92 4.15 51.33
N SER A 232 -5.25 5.05 50.40
CA SER A 232 -6.24 6.11 50.63
C SER A 232 -7.69 5.60 50.70
N ALA A 233 -8.02 4.51 50.00
CA ALA A 233 -9.33 3.86 50.03
C ALA A 233 -9.57 3.05 51.31
N TYR A 234 -8.51 2.62 52.00
CA TYR A 234 -8.60 1.95 53.28
C TYR A 234 -8.52 2.98 54.42
N THR A 235 -9.68 3.45 54.90
CA THR A 235 -9.75 4.34 56.08
C THR A 235 -9.46 3.53 57.37
N GLY A 236 -8.21 3.12 57.55
CA GLY A 236 -7.69 2.54 58.78
C GLY A 236 -6.75 3.56 59.44
N MET A 237 -7.18 4.11 60.56
CA MET A 237 -6.44 5.11 61.34
C MET A 237 -5.22 4.46 61.99
N GLU A 238 -4.05 4.52 61.34
CA GLU A 238 -2.77 4.28 61.99
C GLU A 238 -1.82 5.46 61.79
N VAL A 239 -1.26 5.88 62.91
CA VAL A 239 -0.33 6.98 63.09
C VAL A 239 1.09 6.45 62.86
N ASP A 240 1.92 7.29 62.25
CA ASP A 240 3.36 7.14 62.00
C ASP A 240 3.80 6.24 60.83
N SER A 241 4.03 6.87 59.67
CA SER A 241 5.40 7.00 59.12
C SER A 241 5.39 7.94 57.92
N ALA A 242 5.89 9.16 58.14
CA ALA A 242 6.30 10.06 57.07
C ALA A 242 7.48 9.42 56.33
N LEU A 243 7.23 8.89 55.14
CA LEU A 243 8.26 8.39 54.21
C LEU A 243 8.01 9.01 52.84
N ASP A 244 9.02 9.76 52.40
CA ASP A 244 9.17 10.50 51.15
C ASP A 244 8.26 10.04 50.00
N ALA A 245 7.22 10.84 49.74
CA ALA A 245 6.58 10.87 48.44
C ALA A 245 7.43 11.74 47.51
N PRO A 246 8.01 11.21 46.41
CA PRO A 246 8.56 12.09 45.39
C PRO A 246 7.40 12.93 44.82
N GLU A 247 7.56 14.26 44.79
CA GLU A 247 6.64 15.19 44.12
C GLU A 247 6.46 14.74 42.65
N VAL A 248 5.36 14.06 42.36
CA VAL A 248 4.93 13.80 40.99
C VAL A 248 4.18 15.04 40.55
N ALA A 249 4.81 15.81 39.66
CA ALA A 249 4.19 16.96 39.00
C ALA A 249 2.82 16.57 38.43
N GLU A 250 1.77 17.22 38.92
CA GLU A 250 0.36 16.93 38.60
C GLU A 250 -0.03 17.28 37.15
N GLU A 251 0.88 17.88 36.36
CA GLU A 251 0.56 18.35 35.01
C GLU A 251 0.51 17.26 33.91
N GLU A 252 1.02 16.04 34.15
CA GLU A 252 1.03 14.98 33.11
C GLU A 252 -0.10 13.94 33.22
N VAL A 253 -0.87 13.94 34.32
CA VAL A 253 -1.86 12.87 34.60
C VAL A 253 -3.13 12.99 33.73
N GLN A 254 -3.37 14.13 33.07
CA GLN A 254 -4.64 14.37 32.36
C GLN A 254 -4.66 13.97 30.87
N GLU A 255 -3.55 13.55 30.25
CA GLU A 255 -3.53 13.12 28.83
C GLU A 255 -3.14 11.65 28.59
N LEU A 256 -2.56 10.95 29.57
CA LEU A 256 -2.03 9.58 29.38
C LEU A 256 -3.09 8.46 29.25
N ALA A 257 -4.37 8.74 29.51
CA ALA A 257 -5.43 7.74 29.39
C ALA A 257 -5.70 7.29 27.94
N ARG A 258 -5.11 7.94 26.94
CA ARG A 258 -5.34 7.66 25.52
C ARG A 258 -4.29 6.72 24.89
N ASP A 259 -3.11 6.63 25.49
CA ASP A 259 -1.96 5.95 24.89
C ASP A 259 -1.60 4.62 25.58
N VAL A 260 -2.60 3.93 26.14
CA VAL A 260 -2.45 2.53 26.53
C VAL A 260 -2.39 1.67 25.26
N PRO A 261 -1.31 0.90 25.01
CA PRO A 261 -1.29 -0.13 23.99
C PRO A 261 -2.22 -1.27 24.45
N GLY A 262 -3.51 -1.15 24.13
CA GLY A 262 -4.56 -2.02 24.65
C GLY A 262 -5.87 -1.33 25.03
N SER A 263 -6.17 -0.16 24.46
CA SER A 263 -7.51 0.46 24.60
C SER A 263 -8.64 -0.54 24.28
N ARG A 264 -9.79 -0.37 24.94
CA ARG A 264 -11.02 -1.19 24.79
C ARG A 264 -11.51 -1.30 23.33
N THR A 265 -11.04 -0.40 22.47
CA THR A 265 -11.02 -0.56 21.02
C THR A 265 -9.76 -1.33 20.61
N GLY A 266 -9.76 -2.65 20.82
CA GLY A 266 -8.72 -3.51 20.27
C GLY A 266 -8.50 -3.22 18.79
N GLN A 267 -7.26 -3.28 18.32
CA GLN A 267 -6.98 -3.20 16.89
C GLN A 267 -7.81 -4.29 16.20
N SER A 268 -8.70 -3.88 15.29
CA SER A 268 -9.43 -4.82 14.44
C SER A 268 -8.39 -5.62 13.67
N ALA A 269 -8.28 -6.93 13.95
CA ALA A 269 -7.43 -7.84 13.21
C ALA A 269 -7.89 -7.86 11.74
N ARG A 270 -7.25 -7.04 10.91
CA ARG A 270 -7.46 -7.01 9.46
C ARG A 270 -6.56 -8.06 8.81
N GLY A 271 -6.85 -9.33 9.05
CA GLY A 271 -6.06 -10.39 8.44
C GLY A 271 -6.23 -11.74 9.13
N GLY A 272 -7.32 -12.42 8.80
CA GLY A 272 -7.45 -13.85 9.02
C GLY A 272 -7.49 -14.53 7.66
N VAL A 273 -6.78 -15.66 7.54
CA VAL A 273 -6.88 -16.55 6.38
C VAL A 273 -8.33 -17.03 6.29
N ALA A 274 -9.02 -16.69 5.20
CA ALA A 274 -10.29 -17.31 4.89
C ALA A 274 -9.99 -18.77 4.53
N VAL A 275 -10.26 -19.69 5.46
CA VAL A 275 -10.19 -21.13 5.17
C VAL A 275 -11.22 -21.43 4.10
N HIS A 276 -10.77 -21.84 2.92
CA HIS A 276 -11.65 -22.39 1.90
C HIS A 276 -12.23 -23.74 2.38
N PRO A 277 -13.51 -24.02 2.12
CA PRO A 277 -14.11 -25.33 2.36
C PRO A 277 -13.53 -26.42 1.45
#